data_AF-A0A3M6VKI5-F1
#
_entry.id   AF-A0A3M6VKI5-F1
#
_cell.length_a   1.000
_cell.length_b   1.000
_cell.length_c   1.000
_cell.angle_alpha   90.00
_cell.angle_beta   90.00
_cell.angle_gamma   90.00
#
_symmetry.space_group_name_H-M   'P 1'
#
loop_
_entity.id
_entity.type
_entity.pdbx_description
1 polymer ?
#
loop_
_entity_poly.entity_id
_entity_poly.type
_entity_poly.pdbx_seq_one_letter_code
_entity_poly.pdbx_strand_id
1 'polypeptide(L)'
;MSTEQDQQEDVPEIVSEFPAPPKFFTLYAEGSACGPMPPKPMEPTYHMFGSPYSTQDVVPDLLQPGKKLYASKRDDTDVLMDYKAPMKKINHSLLANFVELIDVLIKKPSLFNEKLDEMELLFLNMHNLINAFRPHQARETVIQILKTQVQNRRDAARDIRRTIDESRQAVERVHGELHESTDDVAAVDGISAAGSDDDVKMENVDGSGVVGNRGGPTNASGSVDALMPTPAQEEQAQKACEARQMQEQFFSALEAVMN
;
A
#
# COMPACT_ATOMS: atom_id res chain seq x y z
N MET A 1 38.75 52.83 -24.58
CA MET A 1 37.75 53.31 -23.59
C MET A 1 36.42 52.66 -23.95
N SER A 2 35.64 52.31 -22.93
CA SER A 2 34.35 51.58 -22.96
C SER A 2 34.48 50.06 -22.74
N THR A 3 34.77 49.70 -21.48
CA THR A 3 34.38 48.42 -20.89
C THR A 3 32.91 48.51 -20.49
N GLU A 4 32.06 47.70 -21.13
CA GLU A 4 30.69 47.45 -20.68
C GLU A 4 30.74 46.79 -19.30
N GLN A 5 30.15 47.47 -18.32
CA GLN A 5 29.93 46.96 -16.98
C GLN A 5 28.64 46.13 -17.03
N ASP A 6 28.77 44.81 -17.02
CA ASP A 6 27.65 43.93 -16.67
C ASP A 6 27.30 44.20 -15.22
N GLN A 7 26.11 44.76 -15.03
CA GLN A 7 25.50 44.96 -13.72
C GLN A 7 25.11 43.58 -13.20
N GLN A 8 25.92 43.05 -12.29
CA GLN A 8 25.59 41.91 -11.47
C GLN A 8 24.44 42.34 -10.55
N GLU A 9 23.20 42.04 -10.94
CA GLU A 9 22.05 42.17 -10.04
C GLU A 9 22.26 41.24 -8.83
N ASP A 10 22.46 41.85 -7.68
CA ASP A 10 22.61 41.21 -6.38
C ASP A 10 21.23 40.68 -5.93
N VAL A 11 20.84 39.54 -6.49
CA VAL A 11 19.63 38.81 -6.08
C VAL A 11 19.90 38.27 -4.68
N PRO A 12 19.05 38.56 -3.67
CA PRO A 12 19.29 38.12 -2.31
C PRO A 12 19.44 36.60 -2.31
N GLU A 13 20.61 36.15 -1.87
CA GLU A 13 20.95 34.74 -1.70
C GLU A 13 20.02 34.17 -0.63
N ILE A 14 18.85 33.68 -1.05
CA ILE A 14 17.99 32.87 -0.22
C ILE A 14 18.76 31.57 -0.03
N VAL A 15 19.55 31.54 1.04
CA VAL A 15 20.25 30.34 1.51
C VAL A 15 19.18 29.34 1.91
N SER A 16 18.76 28.53 0.93
CA SER A 16 17.94 27.36 1.19
C SER A 16 18.75 26.41 2.07
N GLU A 17 18.21 26.08 3.24
CA GLU A 17 18.76 25.09 4.16
C GLU A 17 18.84 23.68 3.53
N PHE A 18 18.11 23.48 2.43
CA PHE A 18 18.08 22.23 1.67
C PHE A 18 18.80 22.36 0.32
N PRO A 19 19.55 21.33 -0.11
CA PRO A 19 20.17 21.32 -1.42
C PRO A 19 19.10 21.40 -2.52
N ALA A 20 19.43 22.11 -3.61
CA ALA A 20 18.58 22.14 -4.79
C ALA A 20 18.31 20.71 -5.31
N PRO A 21 17.11 20.44 -5.86
CA PRO A 21 16.77 19.12 -6.36
C PRO A 21 17.78 18.68 -7.45
N PRO A 22 18.06 17.37 -7.56
CA PRO A 22 18.98 16.87 -8.58
C PRO A 22 18.57 17.27 -9.99
N LYS A 23 19.54 17.71 -10.80
CA LYS A 23 19.32 18.28 -12.15
C LYS A 23 18.53 17.40 -13.12
N PHE A 24 18.40 16.10 -12.87
CA PHE A 24 17.63 15.17 -13.71
C PHE A 24 16.12 15.43 -13.71
N PHE A 25 15.59 16.26 -12.81
CA PHE A 25 14.16 16.60 -12.81
C PHE A 25 13.69 17.22 -14.15
N THR A 26 14.59 17.91 -14.87
CA THR A 26 14.29 18.50 -16.18
C THR A 26 13.97 17.46 -17.26
N LEU A 27 14.48 16.23 -17.11
CA LEU A 27 14.20 15.11 -18.02
C LEU A 27 12.75 14.63 -17.97
N TYR A 28 12.00 15.06 -16.94
CA TYR A 28 10.60 14.71 -16.74
C TYR A 28 9.64 15.87 -17.08
N ALA A 29 10.12 16.94 -17.74
CA ALA A 29 9.34 18.14 -18.04
C ALA A 29 8.10 17.85 -18.91
N GLU A 30 8.23 16.92 -19.87
CA GLU A 30 7.15 16.51 -20.78
C GLU A 30 6.34 15.30 -20.26
N GLY A 31 6.67 14.80 -19.07
CA GLY A 31 5.98 13.70 -18.40
C GLY A 31 6.90 12.58 -17.89
N SER A 32 6.32 11.69 -17.06
CA SER A 32 7.03 10.58 -16.39
C SER A 32 7.74 9.61 -17.36
N ALA A 33 7.22 9.48 -18.58
CA ALA A 33 7.73 8.56 -19.59
C ALA A 33 8.95 9.09 -20.39
N CYS A 34 9.26 10.39 -20.29
CA CYS A 34 10.36 11.02 -21.03
C CYS A 34 11.72 10.83 -20.33
N GLY A 35 11.72 10.62 -19.01
CA GLY A 35 12.94 10.39 -18.25
C GLY A 35 13.42 8.94 -18.33
N PRO A 36 14.72 8.68 -18.06
CA PRO A 36 15.23 7.33 -17.97
C PRO A 36 14.51 6.55 -16.86
N MET A 37 14.33 5.24 -17.08
CA MET A 37 13.83 4.36 -16.02
C MET A 37 14.78 4.39 -14.83
N PRO A 38 14.26 4.30 -13.58
CA PRO A 38 15.12 4.25 -12.42
C PRO A 38 16.11 3.07 -12.53
N PRO A 39 17.36 3.23 -12.08
CA PRO A 39 18.33 2.16 -12.11
C PRO A 39 17.81 0.96 -11.31
N LYS A 40 18.21 -0.24 -11.72
CA LYS A 40 17.86 -1.47 -10.99
C LYS A 40 18.32 -1.33 -9.52
N PRO A 41 17.53 -1.79 -8.54
CA PRO A 41 17.93 -1.78 -7.14
C PRO A 41 19.32 -2.40 -6.98
N MET A 42 20.19 -1.72 -6.23
CA MET A 42 21.53 -2.22 -5.96
C MET A 42 21.44 -3.48 -5.08
N GLU A 43 22.10 -4.56 -5.49
CA GLU A 43 22.20 -5.80 -4.73
C GLU A 43 23.43 -5.76 -3.81
N PRO A 44 23.41 -6.38 -2.61
CA PRO A 44 22.35 -6.46 -1.60
C PRO A 44 22.53 -5.42 -0.48
N THR A 45 23.51 -4.52 -0.56
CA THR A 45 23.83 -3.58 0.52
C THR A 45 24.16 -2.19 -0.04
N TYR A 46 23.46 -1.16 0.42
CA TYR A 46 23.72 0.24 0.07
C TYR A 46 24.13 1.04 1.30
N HIS A 47 25.04 2.01 1.15
CA HIS A 47 25.40 2.87 2.26
C HIS A 47 24.54 4.13 2.24
N MET A 48 23.91 4.42 3.37
CA MET A 48 23.15 5.65 3.56
C MET A 48 23.57 6.27 4.89
N PHE A 49 23.96 7.54 4.85
CA PHE A 49 24.50 8.28 6.00
C PHE A 49 25.66 7.54 6.72
N GLY A 50 26.54 6.90 5.94
CA GLY A 50 27.69 6.15 6.46
C GLY A 50 27.36 4.78 7.05
N SER A 51 26.09 4.36 7.07
CA SER A 51 25.69 3.03 7.55
C SER A 51 25.34 2.10 6.38
N PRO A 52 25.86 0.86 6.36
CA PRO A 52 25.44 -0.15 5.39
C PRO A 52 24.01 -0.63 5.71
N TYR A 53 23.11 -0.50 4.75
CA TYR A 53 21.75 -1.00 4.78
C TYR A 53 21.59 -2.16 3.81
N SER A 54 20.90 -3.22 4.21
CA SER A 54 20.56 -4.33 3.32
C SER A 54 19.26 -4.02 2.56
N THR A 55 19.22 -4.38 1.28
CA THR A 55 17.99 -4.35 0.46
C THR A 55 17.05 -5.51 0.84
N GLN A 56 17.51 -6.48 1.64
CA GLN A 56 16.68 -7.56 2.16
C GLN A 56 16.01 -7.16 3.48
N ASP A 57 14.70 -7.42 3.60
CA ASP A 57 13.90 -7.21 4.81
C ASP A 57 14.16 -8.32 5.85
N VAL A 58 15.41 -8.43 6.29
CA VAL A 58 15.80 -9.31 7.39
C VAL A 58 16.14 -8.42 8.56
N VAL A 59 15.40 -8.57 9.66
CA VAL A 59 15.69 -7.86 10.90
C VAL A 59 17.11 -8.23 11.33
N PRO A 60 18.05 -7.25 11.41
CA PRO A 60 19.42 -7.55 11.80
C PRO A 60 19.46 -8.19 13.18
N ASP A 61 20.16 -9.32 13.31
CA ASP A 61 20.39 -9.91 14.63
C ASP A 61 21.35 -8.99 15.39
N LEU A 62 20.83 -8.36 16.45
CA LEU A 62 21.58 -7.42 17.27
C LEU A 62 22.63 -8.14 18.14
N LEU A 63 22.59 -9.48 18.22
CA LEU A 63 23.49 -10.29 19.02
C LEU A 63 24.64 -10.87 18.20
N GLN A 64 25.85 -10.81 18.75
CA GLN A 64 26.96 -11.60 18.24
C GLN A 64 26.67 -13.10 18.40
N PRO A 65 27.16 -13.98 17.49
CA PRO A 65 26.98 -15.42 17.60
C PRO A 65 27.52 -15.92 18.96
N GLY A 66 26.68 -16.65 19.71
CA GLY A 66 27.01 -17.19 21.04
C GLY A 66 26.44 -16.41 22.23
N LYS A 67 25.93 -15.17 22.02
CA LYS A 67 25.29 -14.36 23.07
C LYS A 67 23.77 -14.56 23.21
N LYS A 68 23.21 -15.48 22.42
CA LYS A 68 21.78 -15.75 22.32
C LYS A 68 21.34 -16.76 23.40
N LEU A 69 20.48 -16.31 24.31
CA LEU A 69 20.03 -17.10 25.46
C LEU A 69 18.77 -17.96 25.18
N TYR A 70 18.32 -18.00 23.93
CA TYR A 70 17.15 -18.74 23.48
C TYR A 70 17.46 -19.57 22.24
N ALA A 71 16.71 -20.65 22.02
CA ALA A 71 16.92 -21.56 20.90
C ALA A 71 16.89 -20.77 19.59
N SER A 72 17.99 -20.78 18.85
CA SER A 72 18.01 -20.23 17.50
C SER A 72 17.27 -21.21 16.60
N LYS A 73 16.37 -20.70 15.74
CA LYS A 73 15.82 -21.42 14.58
C LYS A 73 16.94 -22.23 13.91
N ARG A 74 17.05 -23.51 14.24
CA ARG A 74 18.04 -24.40 13.64
C ARG A 74 17.47 -25.78 13.34
N ASP A 75 16.17 -25.93 13.52
CA ASP A 75 15.47 -27.12 13.06
C ASP A 75 14.32 -26.66 12.19
N ASP A 76 14.33 -27.12 10.94
CA ASP A 76 13.40 -26.77 9.85
C ASP A 76 11.98 -27.32 10.09
N THR A 77 11.70 -27.76 11.30
CA THR A 77 10.36 -28.10 11.74
C THR A 77 9.64 -26.81 12.13
N ASP A 78 8.57 -26.51 11.40
CA ASP A 78 7.56 -25.47 11.62
C ASP A 78 6.80 -25.66 12.96
N VAL A 79 7.53 -25.95 14.04
CA VAL A 79 7.00 -26.00 15.39
C VAL A 79 6.86 -24.55 15.80
N LEU A 80 5.61 -24.10 15.89
CA LEU A 80 5.17 -22.85 16.47
C LEU A 80 6.08 -22.45 17.64
N MET A 81 7.07 -21.61 17.35
CA MET A 81 8.12 -21.28 18.30
C MET A 81 7.46 -20.54 19.47
N ASP A 82 7.53 -21.10 20.68
CA ASP A 82 6.97 -20.45 21.86
C ASP A 82 7.88 -19.27 22.26
N TYR A 83 7.52 -18.06 21.83
CA TYR A 83 8.22 -16.81 22.21
C TYR A 83 7.94 -16.41 23.67
N LYS A 84 6.88 -16.94 24.29
CA LYS A 84 6.44 -16.55 25.63
C LYS A 84 7.33 -17.14 26.71
N ALA A 85 7.69 -18.42 26.60
CA ALA A 85 8.60 -19.09 27.54
C ALA A 85 9.99 -18.42 27.67
N PRO A 86 10.75 -18.18 26.57
CA PRO A 86 12.04 -17.52 26.64
C PRO A 86 11.93 -16.07 27.12
N MET A 87 10.89 -15.34 26.72
CA MET A 87 10.65 -13.97 27.20
C MET A 87 10.46 -13.94 28.72
N LYS A 88 9.65 -14.85 29.27
CA LYS A 88 9.46 -14.97 30.72
C LYS A 88 10.74 -15.35 31.44
N LYS A 89 11.54 -16.26 30.87
CA LYS A 89 12.83 -16.67 31.44
C LYS A 89 13.81 -15.49 31.52
N ILE A 90 13.92 -14.71 30.44
CA ILE A 90 14.80 -13.52 30.43
C ILE A 90 14.29 -12.47 31.42
N ASN A 91 12.98 -12.25 31.52
CA ASN A 91 12.40 -11.29 32.48
C ASN A 91 12.68 -11.69 33.95
N HIS A 92 12.50 -12.97 34.31
CA HIS A 92 12.87 -13.45 35.65
C HIS A 92 14.39 -13.33 35.89
N SER A 93 15.22 -13.64 34.89
CA SER A 93 16.67 -13.48 34.98
C SER A 93 17.09 -12.02 35.16
N LEU A 94 16.41 -11.08 34.50
CA LEU A 94 16.66 -9.64 34.64
C LEU A 94 16.32 -9.16 36.05
N LEU A 95 15.17 -9.59 36.59
CA LEU A 95 14.78 -9.21 37.95
C LEU A 95 15.76 -9.76 38.99
N ALA A 96 16.19 -11.01 38.85
CA ALA A 96 17.20 -11.61 39.72
C ALA A 96 18.52 -10.83 39.64
N ASN A 97 18.99 -10.49 38.44
CA ASN A 97 20.21 -9.72 38.25
C ASN A 97 20.11 -8.30 38.83
N PHE A 98 18.94 -7.66 38.75
CA PHE A 98 18.70 -6.36 39.38
C PHE A 98 18.79 -6.42 40.92
N VAL A 99 18.24 -7.46 41.54
CA VAL A 99 18.37 -7.67 43.00
C VAL A 99 19.82 -7.94 43.37
N GLU A 100 20.54 -8.75 42.59
CA GLU A 100 21.98 -8.97 42.77
C GLU A 100 22.79 -7.67 42.63
N LEU A 101 22.44 -6.80 41.69
CA LEU A 101 23.08 -5.50 41.51
C LEU A 101 22.91 -4.62 42.75
N ILE A 102 21.71 -4.55 43.33
CA ILE A 102 21.48 -3.83 44.59
C ILE A 102 22.38 -4.39 45.70
N ASP A 103 22.46 -5.71 45.80
CA ASP A 103 23.29 -6.41 46.79
C ASP A 103 24.79 -6.11 46.60
N VAL A 104 25.26 -6.06 45.35
CA VAL A 104 26.65 -5.71 44.99
C VAL A 104 26.93 -4.25 45.32
N LEU A 105 25.99 -3.33 45.07
CA LEU A 105 26.16 -1.91 45.41
C LEU A 105 26.31 -1.69 46.91
N ILE A 106 25.65 -2.51 47.75
CA ILE A 106 25.76 -2.45 49.21
C ILE A 106 27.06 -3.09 49.70
N LYS A 107 27.41 -4.29 49.20
CA LYS A 107 28.53 -5.09 49.72
C LYS A 107 29.88 -4.74 49.08
N LYS A 108 29.92 -4.53 47.77
CA LYS A 108 31.14 -4.32 46.99
C LYS A 108 30.88 -3.50 45.72
N PRO A 109 30.84 -2.16 45.83
CA PRO A 109 30.45 -1.30 44.71
C PRO A 109 31.43 -1.35 43.53
N SER A 110 32.65 -1.86 43.68
CA SER A 110 33.63 -1.95 42.59
C SER A 110 33.23 -2.89 41.45
N LEU A 111 32.34 -3.87 41.70
CA LEU A 111 31.92 -4.88 40.73
C LEU A 111 30.60 -4.52 40.00
N PHE A 112 30.11 -3.29 40.14
CA PHE A 112 28.81 -2.91 39.57
C PHE A 112 28.77 -2.99 38.03
N ASN A 113 29.90 -2.71 37.36
CA ASN A 113 29.97 -2.72 35.89
C ASN A 113 29.72 -4.12 35.32
N GLU A 114 30.27 -5.17 35.94
CA GLU A 114 30.06 -6.56 35.47
C GLU A 114 28.57 -6.94 35.50
N LYS A 115 27.85 -6.51 36.54
CA LYS A 115 26.40 -6.73 36.65
C LYS A 115 25.60 -5.89 35.66
N LEU A 116 26.03 -4.66 35.39
CA LEU A 116 25.40 -3.83 34.35
C LEU A 116 25.59 -4.45 32.95
N ASP A 117 26.77 -4.97 32.63
CA ASP A 117 27.04 -5.63 31.35
C ASP A 117 26.17 -6.90 31.18
N GLU A 118 25.96 -7.66 32.26
CA GLU A 118 25.03 -8.79 32.29
C GLU A 118 23.58 -8.34 32.02
N MET A 119 23.14 -7.24 32.64
CA MET A 119 21.81 -6.68 32.39
C MET A 119 21.64 -6.17 30.95
N GLU A 120 22.64 -5.48 30.41
CA GLU A 120 22.63 -5.00 29.02
C GLU A 120 22.48 -6.18 28.05
N LEU A 121 23.20 -7.27 28.30
CA LEU A 121 23.07 -8.49 27.52
C LEU A 121 21.65 -9.09 27.59
N LEU A 122 21.00 -9.07 28.76
CA LEU A 122 19.62 -9.53 28.91
C LEU A 122 18.63 -8.63 28.14
N PHE A 123 18.82 -7.31 28.16
CA PHE A 123 18.02 -6.37 27.37
C PHE A 123 18.19 -6.57 25.87
N LEU A 124 19.42 -6.78 25.40
CA LEU A 124 19.71 -7.06 23.99
C LEU A 124 19.04 -8.36 23.53
N ASN A 125 19.06 -9.39 24.39
CA ASN A 125 18.34 -10.64 24.14
C ASN A 125 16.82 -10.47 24.06
N MET A 126 16.22 -9.66 24.95
CA MET A 126 14.78 -9.33 24.87
C MET A 126 14.44 -8.57 23.59
N HIS A 127 15.25 -7.57 23.24
CA HIS A 127 15.02 -6.79 22.02
C HIS A 127 15.04 -7.70 20.79
N ASN A 128 16.03 -8.59 20.71
CA ASN A 128 16.10 -9.53 19.61
C ASN A 128 14.88 -10.48 19.56
N LEU A 129 14.38 -10.92 20.72
CA LEU A 129 13.18 -11.77 20.79
C LEU A 129 11.90 -11.02 20.36
N ILE A 130 11.77 -9.74 20.72
CA ILE A 130 10.68 -8.86 20.25
C ILE A 130 10.76 -8.69 18.73
N ASN A 131 11.96 -8.46 18.22
CA ASN A 131 12.23 -8.29 16.79
C ASN A 131 11.86 -9.55 16.00
N ALA A 132 12.23 -10.72 16.51
CA ALA A 132 11.84 -12.01 15.92
C ALA A 132 10.31 -12.24 15.94
N PHE A 133 9.57 -11.62 16.87
CA PHE A 133 8.11 -11.71 16.97
C PHE A 133 7.36 -10.76 16.02
N ARG A 134 8.02 -9.71 15.49
CA ARG A 134 7.38 -8.69 14.61
C ARG A 134 6.68 -9.29 13.38
N PRO A 135 7.26 -10.25 12.63
CA PRO A 135 6.59 -10.82 11.47
C PRO A 135 5.30 -11.57 11.84
N HIS A 136 5.27 -12.23 13.00
CA HIS A 136 4.05 -12.86 13.52
C HIS A 136 3.00 -11.80 13.87
N GLN A 137 3.40 -10.75 14.59
CA GLN A 137 2.51 -9.63 14.92
C GLN A 137 1.88 -9.01 13.67
N ALA A 138 2.68 -8.73 12.63
CA ALA A 138 2.21 -8.16 11.39
C ALA A 138 1.15 -9.04 10.70
N ARG A 139 1.36 -10.36 10.67
CA ARG A 139 0.37 -11.31 10.12
C ARG A 139 -0.94 -11.29 10.90
N GLU A 140 -0.89 -11.31 12.22
CA GLU A 140 -2.10 -11.24 13.06
C GLU A 140 -2.83 -9.91 12.88
N THR A 141 -2.10 -8.79 12.75
CA THR A 141 -2.68 -7.49 12.43
C THR A 141 -3.41 -7.50 11.09
N VAL A 142 -2.81 -8.07 10.04
CA VAL A 142 -3.44 -8.20 8.73
C VAL A 142 -4.70 -9.06 8.83
N ILE A 143 -4.64 -10.21 9.51
CA ILE A 143 -5.80 -11.08 9.73
C ILE A 143 -6.92 -10.31 10.42
N GLN A 144 -6.61 -9.52 11.44
CA GLN A 144 -7.59 -8.71 12.15
C GLN A 144 -8.23 -7.66 11.24
N ILE A 145 -7.44 -6.96 10.42
CA ILE A 145 -7.95 -6.00 9.43
C ILE A 145 -8.91 -6.70 8.46
N LEU A 146 -8.55 -7.87 7.93
CA LEU A 146 -9.42 -8.62 7.01
C LEU A 146 -10.72 -9.07 7.68
N LYS A 147 -10.66 -9.53 8.94
CA LYS A 147 -11.86 -9.89 9.71
C LYS A 147 -12.79 -8.69 9.87
N THR A 148 -12.25 -7.52 10.21
CA THR A 148 -13.02 -6.27 10.30
C THR A 148 -13.63 -5.87 8.96
N GLN A 149 -12.89 -5.99 7.86
CA GLN A 149 -13.41 -5.70 6.52
C GLN A 149 -14.57 -6.61 6.13
N VAL A 150 -14.47 -7.91 6.41
CA VAL A 150 -15.55 -8.87 6.16
C VAL A 150 -16.77 -8.52 7.01
N GLN A 151 -16.58 -8.16 8.28
CA GLN A 151 -17.67 -7.77 9.16
C GLN A 151 -18.38 -6.50 8.65
N ASN A 152 -17.62 -5.46 8.31
CA ASN A 152 -18.18 -4.21 7.77
C ASN A 152 -18.98 -4.45 6.48
N ARG A 153 -18.51 -5.34 5.59
CA ARG A 153 -19.25 -5.72 4.37
C ARG A 153 -20.55 -6.46 4.68
N ARG A 154 -20.55 -7.33 5.69
CA ARG A 154 -21.76 -8.02 6.15
C ARG A 154 -22.75 -7.04 6.75
N ASP A 155 -22.28 -6.07 7.53
CA ASP A 155 -23.12 -5.06 8.15
C ASP A 155 -23.76 -4.17 7.09
N ALA A 156 -22.98 -3.66 6.14
CA ALA A 156 -23.50 -2.91 5.00
C ALA A 156 -24.52 -3.70 4.18
N ALA A 157 -24.29 -5.01 3.96
CA ALA A 157 -25.24 -5.86 3.25
C ALA A 157 -26.54 -6.10 4.05
N ARG A 158 -26.49 -6.12 5.39
CA ARG A 158 -27.67 -6.18 6.25
C ARG A 158 -28.45 -4.88 6.21
N ASP A 159 -27.75 -3.74 6.24
CA ASP A 159 -28.37 -2.42 6.17
C ASP A 159 -29.09 -2.21 4.84
N ILE A 160 -28.47 -2.60 3.71
CA ILE A 160 -29.12 -2.55 2.40
C ILE A 160 -30.39 -3.40 2.37
N ARG A 161 -30.34 -4.65 2.88
CA ARG A 161 -31.53 -5.53 2.93
C ARG A 161 -32.64 -4.91 3.76
N ARG A 162 -32.29 -4.35 4.92
CA ARG A 162 -33.23 -3.66 5.80
C ARG A 162 -33.89 -2.48 5.07
N THR A 163 -33.12 -1.64 4.39
CA THR A 163 -33.68 -0.51 3.64
C THR A 163 -34.57 -0.96 2.49
N ILE A 164 -34.24 -2.07 1.81
CA ILE A 164 -35.09 -2.66 0.77
C ILE A 164 -36.43 -3.15 1.37
N ASP A 165 -36.39 -3.86 2.49
CA ASP A 165 -37.60 -4.36 3.16
C ASP A 165 -38.48 -3.20 3.66
N GLU A 166 -37.88 -2.16 4.26
CA GLU A 166 -38.58 -0.93 4.68
C GLU A 166 -39.23 -0.22 3.48
N SER A 167 -38.52 -0.11 2.36
CA SER A 167 -39.02 0.51 1.13
C SER A 167 -40.14 -0.31 0.50
N ARG A 168 -39.99 -1.64 0.45
CA ARG A 168 -41.03 -2.55 -0.05
C ARG A 168 -42.32 -2.43 0.76
N GLN A 169 -42.22 -2.45 2.10
CA GLN A 169 -43.38 -2.27 2.96
C GLN A 169 -44.03 -0.88 2.77
N ALA A 170 -43.23 0.17 2.56
CA ALA A 170 -43.78 1.49 2.28
C ALA A 170 -44.57 1.53 0.95
N VAL A 171 -44.05 0.89 -0.11
CA VAL A 171 -44.75 0.77 -1.40
C VAL A 171 -46.02 -0.05 -1.27
N GLU A 172 -45.99 -1.18 -0.55
CA GLU A 172 -47.16 -2.03 -0.31
C GLU A 172 -48.26 -1.26 0.47
N ARG A 173 -47.90 -0.43 1.45
CA ARG A 173 -48.86 0.43 2.16
C ARG A 173 -49.53 1.44 1.24
N VAL A 174 -48.76 2.19 0.46
CA VAL A 174 -49.30 3.18 -0.50
C VAL A 174 -50.18 2.51 -1.55
N HIS A 175 -49.79 1.33 -2.03
CA HIS A 175 -50.60 0.57 -2.98
C HIS A 175 -51.93 0.11 -2.37
N GLY A 176 -51.93 -0.34 -1.12
CA GLY A 176 -53.14 -0.69 -0.38
C GLY A 176 -54.10 0.50 -0.20
N GLU A 177 -53.58 1.66 0.22
CA GLU A 177 -54.37 2.90 0.36
C GLU A 177 -54.99 3.38 -0.97
N LEU A 178 -54.26 3.21 -2.09
CA LEU A 178 -54.77 3.54 -3.42
C LEU A 178 -55.87 2.58 -3.90
N HIS A 179 -55.78 1.29 -3.59
CA HIS A 179 -56.80 0.30 -3.95
C HIS A 179 -58.09 0.51 -3.14
N GLU A 180 -57.98 0.82 -1.85
CA GLU A 180 -59.14 1.10 -0.99
C GLU A 180 -59.87 2.39 -1.40
N SER A 181 -59.13 3.41 -1.85
CA SER A 181 -59.71 4.66 -2.38
C SER A 181 -60.30 4.54 -3.80
N THR A 182 -59.99 3.50 -4.57
CA THR A 182 -60.59 3.25 -5.89
C THR A 182 -61.91 2.48 -5.81
N ASP A 183 -62.08 1.63 -4.80
CA ASP A 183 -63.34 0.90 -4.56
C ASP A 183 -64.49 1.84 -4.12
N ASP A 184 -64.20 2.95 -3.43
CA ASP A 184 -65.19 3.99 -3.09
C ASP A 184 -65.70 4.77 -4.33
N VAL A 185 -64.91 4.84 -5.41
CA VAL A 185 -65.30 5.51 -6.67
C VAL A 185 -66.00 4.55 -7.64
N ALA A 186 -65.69 3.25 -7.57
CA ALA A 186 -66.35 2.21 -8.36
C ALA A 186 -67.82 1.95 -7.94
N ALA A 187 -68.21 2.37 -6.72
CA ALA A 187 -69.60 2.28 -6.26
C ALA A 187 -70.55 3.32 -6.90
N VAL A 188 -70.05 4.28 -7.71
CA VAL A 188 -70.87 5.35 -8.31
C VAL A 188 -71.15 5.18 -9.81
N ASP A 189 -70.47 4.29 -10.54
CA ASP A 189 -70.73 4.10 -11.98
C ASP A 189 -71.07 2.65 -12.32
N GLY A 190 -72.30 2.25 -12.00
CA GLY A 190 -72.86 0.93 -12.25
C GLY A 190 -74.15 0.97 -13.05
N ILE A 191 -74.07 1.28 -14.36
CA ILE A 191 -75.11 0.91 -15.35
C ILE A 191 -74.45 0.07 -16.47
N SER A 192 -74.59 -1.24 -16.30
CA SER A 192 -74.79 -2.32 -17.29
C SER A 192 -73.95 -2.38 -18.59
N ALA A 193 -73.19 -3.46 -18.77
CA ALA A 193 -73.24 -4.28 -20.00
C ALA A 193 -72.61 -5.68 -19.82
N ALA A 194 -73.24 -6.66 -20.47
CA ALA A 194 -73.00 -8.10 -20.40
C ALA A 194 -71.71 -8.62 -21.07
N GLY A 195 -71.12 -9.65 -20.46
CA GLY A 195 -70.81 -10.96 -21.08
C GLY A 195 -69.67 -11.08 -22.10
N SER A 196 -68.64 -11.88 -21.78
CA SER A 196 -68.31 -13.14 -22.46
C SER A 196 -66.99 -13.73 -21.91
N ASP A 197 -67.03 -15.05 -21.68
CA ASP A 197 -65.87 -15.92 -21.50
C ASP A 197 -64.89 -15.76 -22.66
N ASP A 198 -63.59 -15.71 -22.37
CA ASP A 198 -62.63 -16.50 -23.13
C ASP A 198 -61.35 -16.78 -22.31
N ASP A 199 -61.06 -18.08 -22.25
CA ASP A 199 -60.02 -18.79 -21.54
C ASP A 199 -58.69 -18.69 -22.33
N VAL A 200 -57.62 -18.11 -21.75
CA VAL A 200 -56.25 -18.22 -22.31
C VAL A 200 -55.23 -18.51 -21.22
N LYS A 201 -54.98 -19.80 -21.10
CA LYS A 201 -53.85 -20.49 -20.46
C LYS A 201 -52.50 -20.11 -21.08
N MET A 202 -51.51 -19.72 -20.27
CA MET A 202 -50.07 -19.74 -20.59
C MET A 202 -49.29 -20.13 -19.31
N GLU A 203 -48.98 -21.41 -19.11
CA GLU A 203 -47.67 -22.05 -19.36
C GLU A 203 -46.54 -21.58 -18.41
N ASN A 204 -46.09 -22.51 -17.57
CA ASN A 204 -44.84 -22.46 -16.81
C ASN A 204 -43.64 -22.69 -17.74
N VAL A 205 -42.56 -21.91 -17.58
CA VAL A 205 -41.21 -22.31 -17.98
C VAL A 205 -40.23 -22.05 -16.84
N ASP A 206 -39.74 -23.15 -16.29
CA ASP A 206 -38.57 -23.27 -15.42
C ASP A 206 -37.28 -23.16 -16.26
N GLY A 207 -36.19 -22.67 -15.66
CA GLY A 207 -34.96 -22.36 -16.40
C GLY A 207 -33.76 -22.01 -15.52
N SER A 208 -33.21 -23.02 -14.87
CA SER A 208 -31.96 -22.99 -14.11
C SER A 208 -30.71 -22.83 -14.98
N GLY A 209 -29.80 -21.93 -14.55
CA GLY A 209 -28.33 -22.07 -14.63
C GLY A 209 -27.60 -21.67 -15.93
N VAL A 210 -26.58 -20.81 -15.81
CA VAL A 210 -25.14 -21.13 -16.04
C VAL A 210 -24.23 -19.92 -15.80
N VAL A 211 -23.08 -20.25 -15.22
CA VAL A 211 -21.89 -19.48 -14.84
C VAL A 211 -21.24 -18.71 -16.01
N GLY A 212 -20.74 -17.49 -15.74
CA GLY A 212 -19.84 -16.75 -16.63
C GLY A 212 -19.06 -15.66 -15.89
N ASN A 213 -17.74 -15.81 -15.83
CA ASN A 213 -16.75 -15.06 -15.07
C ASN A 213 -16.04 -14.02 -15.96
N ARG A 214 -15.88 -12.74 -15.53
CA ARG A 214 -14.63 -11.92 -15.63
C ARG A 214 -14.85 -10.38 -15.55
N GLY A 215 -14.16 -9.76 -14.58
CA GLY A 215 -13.24 -8.61 -14.66
C GLY A 215 -13.60 -7.32 -15.42
N GLY A 216 -13.64 -6.19 -14.70
CA GLY A 216 -13.75 -4.80 -15.23
C GLY A 216 -12.44 -4.24 -15.84
N PRO A 217 -12.14 -2.92 -15.80
CA PRO A 217 -12.94 -1.75 -15.42
C PRO A 217 -13.16 -0.75 -16.58
N THR A 218 -14.05 0.20 -16.33
CA THR A 218 -14.42 1.34 -17.17
C THR A 218 -13.31 2.38 -17.32
N ASN A 219 -12.99 2.78 -18.56
CA ASN A 219 -12.29 4.02 -18.86
C ASN A 219 -13.12 4.86 -19.84
N ALA A 220 -13.33 6.11 -19.46
CA ALA A 220 -14.09 7.10 -20.22
C ALA A 220 -13.38 7.45 -21.54
N SER A 221 -14.12 7.40 -22.65
CA SER A 221 -13.68 7.92 -23.95
C SER A 221 -14.23 9.33 -24.14
N GLY A 222 -13.35 10.32 -24.05
CA GLY A 222 -13.55 11.66 -24.63
C GLY A 222 -12.89 11.67 -26.01
N SER A 223 -13.65 12.08 -27.02
CA SER A 223 -13.26 12.24 -28.42
C SER A 223 -12.12 13.25 -28.59
N VAL A 224 -11.07 12.88 -29.31
CA VAL A 224 -10.07 13.83 -29.85
C VAL A 224 -10.00 13.69 -31.36
N ASP A 225 -10.35 14.78 -32.03
CA ASP A 225 -10.18 15.02 -33.47
C ASP A 225 -8.70 14.86 -33.85
N ALA A 226 -8.45 14.11 -34.92
CA ALA A 226 -7.14 13.97 -35.53
C ALA A 226 -6.78 15.25 -36.30
N LEU A 227 -6.04 16.16 -35.66
CA LEU A 227 -5.43 17.31 -36.32
C LEU A 227 -4.10 16.89 -36.94
N MET A 228 -3.99 16.98 -38.27
CA MET A 228 -2.74 16.74 -39.00
C MET A 228 -1.64 17.71 -38.51
N PRO A 229 -0.39 17.24 -38.34
CA PRO A 229 0.69 18.07 -37.82
C PRO A 229 0.98 19.25 -38.75
N THR A 230 1.18 20.42 -38.15
CA THR A 230 1.56 21.64 -38.88
C THR A 230 2.97 21.49 -39.46
N PRO A 231 3.30 22.12 -40.60
CA PRO A 231 4.62 21.99 -41.24
C PRO A 231 5.79 22.41 -40.34
N ALA A 232 5.54 23.27 -39.33
CA ALA A 232 6.54 23.61 -38.31
C ALA A 232 6.86 22.44 -37.36
N GLN A 233 5.88 21.57 -37.08
CA GLN A 233 6.07 20.38 -36.23
C GLN A 233 6.82 19.27 -36.99
N GLU A 234 6.62 19.14 -38.30
CA GLU A 234 7.41 18.22 -39.13
C GLU A 234 8.88 18.63 -39.22
N GLU A 235 9.17 19.93 -39.38
CA GLU A 235 10.55 20.43 -39.39
C GLU A 235 11.24 20.20 -38.02
N GLN A 236 10.50 20.38 -36.92
CA GLN A 236 11.03 20.14 -35.58
C GLN A 236 11.24 18.65 -35.28
N ALA A 237 10.36 17.78 -35.79
CA ALA A 237 10.52 16.33 -35.72
C ALA A 237 11.72 15.84 -36.55
N GLN A 238 11.96 16.43 -37.73
CA GLN A 238 13.16 16.15 -38.53
C GLN A 238 14.43 16.57 -37.80
N LYS A 239 14.48 17.79 -37.23
CA LYS A 239 15.62 18.25 -36.44
C LYS A 239 15.87 17.38 -35.21
N ALA A 240 14.82 16.89 -34.54
CA ALA A 240 14.94 15.97 -33.42
C ALA A 240 15.49 14.59 -33.85
N CYS A 241 15.07 14.10 -35.03
CA CYS A 241 15.57 12.85 -35.60
C CYS A 241 17.05 12.96 -36.00
N GLU A 242 17.43 14.07 -36.64
CA GLU A 242 18.83 14.36 -36.99
C GLU A 242 19.72 14.51 -35.75
N ALA A 243 19.25 15.17 -34.71
CA ALA A 243 19.97 15.31 -33.45
C ALA A 243 20.20 13.94 -32.77
N ARG A 244 19.18 13.06 -32.80
CA ARG A 244 19.29 11.69 -32.30
C ARG A 244 20.28 10.87 -33.10
N GLN A 245 20.27 11.00 -34.43
CA GLN A 245 21.19 10.29 -35.31
C GLN A 245 22.64 10.76 -35.11
N MET A 246 22.88 12.06 -34.91
CA MET A 246 24.20 12.59 -34.54
C MET A 246 24.66 12.07 -33.17
N GLN A 247 23.76 11.97 -32.20
CA GLN A 247 24.08 11.44 -30.88
C GLN A 247 24.45 9.95 -30.95
N GLU A 248 23.71 9.14 -31.70
CA GLU A 248 24.00 7.72 -31.89
C GLU A 248 25.32 7.50 -32.64
N GLN A 249 25.62 8.30 -33.66
CA GLN A 249 26.92 8.28 -34.35
C GLN A 249 28.08 8.67 -33.42
N PHE A 250 27.90 9.67 -32.57
CA PHE A 250 28.91 10.07 -31.59
C PHE A 250 29.21 8.94 -30.60
N PHE A 251 28.18 8.29 -30.04
CA PHE A 251 28.38 7.19 -29.08
C PHE A 251 28.96 5.95 -29.75
N SER A 252 28.58 5.64 -30.99
CA SER A 252 29.17 4.54 -31.75
C SER A 252 30.65 4.78 -32.07
N ALA A 253 31.03 6.01 -32.41
CA ALA A 253 32.44 6.37 -32.63
C ALA A 253 33.28 6.25 -31.36
N LEU A 254 32.71 6.60 -30.20
CA LEU A 254 33.35 6.45 -28.89
C LEU A 254 33.58 4.98 -28.52
N GLU A 255 32.61 4.12 -28.83
CA GLU A 255 32.70 2.67 -28.61
C GLU A 255 33.74 2.02 -29.54
N ALA A 256 33.89 2.51 -30.77
CA ALA A 256 34.92 2.05 -31.71
C ALA A 256 36.36 2.49 -31.33
N VAL A 257 36.51 3.53 -30.50
CA VAL A 257 37.83 4.00 -30.00
C VAL A 257 38.24 3.29 -28.70
N MET A 258 37.29 2.69 -27.97
CA MET A 258 37.55 1.97 -26.72
C MET A 258 37.79 0.46 -26.89
N ASN A 259 37.57 -0.09 -28.10
CA ASN A 259 37.92 -1.46 -28.49
C ASN A 259 39.13 -1.47 -29.44
#